data_AF-A0A1V3WH86-F1
#
_entry.id   AF-A0A1V3WH86-F1
#
_cell.length_a   1.000
_cell.length_b   1.000
_cell.length_c   1.000
_cell.angle_alpha   90.00
_cell.angle_beta   90.00
_cell.angle_gamma   90.00
#
_symmetry.space_group_name_H-M   'P 1'
#
loop_
_entity.id
_entity.type
_entity.pdbx_description
1 polymer ?
#
loop_
_entity_poly.entity_id
_entity_poly.type
_entity_poly.pdbx_seq_one_letter_code
_entity_poly.pdbx_strand_id
1 'polypeptide(L)'
;MIYELHPGTFTGAGTFDAAVEKLDYLVDLGIDFVELLPVNSFAGTRGWGYDGVLWYSVHEPYGGPDGLVRFVDACHARGLGS
;
A
#
# COMPACT_ATOMS: atom_id res chain seq x y z
N MET A 1 -15.88 9.54 -0.34
CA MET A 1 -15.07 9.80 -1.56
C MET A 1 -13.93 8.80 -1.62
N ILE A 2 -13.62 8.24 -2.80
CA ILE A 2 -12.58 7.21 -2.97
C ILE A 2 -11.31 7.85 -3.53
N TYR A 3 -10.15 7.49 -2.98
CA TYR A 3 -8.84 7.93 -3.45
C TYR A 3 -8.00 6.73 -3.89
N GLU A 4 -7.70 6.63 -5.17
CA GLU A 4 -6.80 5.60 -5.71
C GLU A 4 -5.34 5.97 -5.40
N LEU A 5 -4.65 5.12 -4.65
CA LEU A 5 -3.29 5.34 -4.17
C LEU A 5 -2.33 4.27 -4.68
N HIS A 6 -1.22 4.70 -5.29
CA HIS A 6 -0.11 3.83 -5.64
C HIS A 6 1.08 4.06 -4.67
N PRO A 7 1.44 3.10 -3.79
CA PRO A 7 2.44 3.31 -2.74
C PRO A 7 3.81 3.75 -3.25
N GLY A 8 4.24 3.23 -4.40
CA GLY A 8 5.56 3.52 -4.99
C GLY A 8 5.72 4.92 -5.58
N THR A 9 4.63 5.67 -5.77
CA THR A 9 4.66 7.01 -6.39
C THR A 9 4.01 8.08 -5.52
N PHE A 10 3.20 7.68 -4.55
CA PHE A 10 2.52 8.58 -3.63
C PHE A 10 3.49 9.36 -2.74
N THR A 11 4.63 8.75 -2.41
CA THR A 11 5.70 9.41 -1.65
C THR A 11 7.05 9.22 -2.33
N GLY A 12 7.99 10.14 -2.09
CA GLY A 12 9.34 10.04 -2.65
C GLY A 12 10.11 8.80 -2.17
N ALA A 13 9.75 8.24 -1.01
CA ALA A 13 10.32 6.99 -0.50
C ALA A 13 9.67 5.75 -1.11
N GLY A 14 8.43 5.84 -1.59
CA GLY A 14 7.73 4.74 -2.23
C GLY A 14 7.35 3.58 -1.31
N THR A 15 7.17 3.81 0.00
CA THR A 15 6.88 2.76 0.99
C THR A 15 5.53 2.95 1.67
N PHE A 16 4.99 1.87 2.27
CA PHE A 16 3.76 1.93 3.07
C PHE A 16 3.92 2.84 4.28
N ASP A 17 5.03 2.75 5.00
CA ASP A 17 5.27 3.59 6.18
C ASP A 17 5.31 5.08 5.80
N ALA A 18 5.90 5.43 4.66
CA ALA A 18 5.86 6.80 4.16
C ALA A 18 4.44 7.23 3.73
N ALA A 19 3.64 6.32 3.18
CA ALA A 19 2.24 6.59 2.85
C ALA A 19 1.40 6.84 4.12
N VAL A 20 1.68 6.13 5.23
CA VAL A 20 1.02 6.35 6.53
C VAL A 20 1.18 7.78 7.00
N GLU A 21 2.35 8.39 6.83
CA GLU A 21 2.62 9.80 7.21
C GLU A 21 1.74 10.83 6.46
N LYS A 22 1.08 10.42 5.37
CA LYS A 22 0.22 11.29 4.56
C LYS A 22 -1.27 11.00 4.75
N LEU A 23 -1.64 10.01 5.57
CA LEU A 23 -3.05 9.68 5.80
C LEU A 23 -3.80 10.82 6.49
N ASP A 24 -3.16 11.54 7.42
CA ASP A 24 -3.79 12.71 8.08
C ASP A 24 -4.18 13.79 7.07
N TYR A 25 -3.34 14.03 6.05
CA TYR A 25 -3.66 14.94 4.96
C TYR A 25 -4.87 14.48 4.14
N LEU A 26 -5.02 13.17 3.91
CA LEU A 26 -6.17 12.63 3.18
C LEU A 26 -7.47 12.76 3.99
N VAL A 27 -7.40 12.55 5.30
CA VAL A 27 -8.54 12.78 6.21
C VAL A 27 -8.94 14.26 6.19
N ASP A 28 -7.99 15.18 6.33
CA ASP A 28 -8.24 16.62 6.29
C ASP A 28 -8.84 17.09 4.96
N LEU A 29 -8.47 16.41 3.86
CA LEU A 29 -9.03 16.65 2.53
C LEU A 29 -10.49 16.14 2.39
N GLY A 30 -10.99 15.35 3.34
CA GLY A 30 -12.32 14.76 3.32
C GLY A 30 -12.41 13.47 2.48
N ILE A 31 -11.32 12.72 2.38
CA ILE A 31 -11.33 11.37 1.81
C ILE A 31 -11.86 10.39 2.86
N ASP A 32 -12.74 9.48 2.45
CA ASP A 32 -13.33 8.47 3.35
C ASP A 32 -12.79 7.06 3.07
N PHE A 33 -12.26 6.82 1.87
CA PHE A 33 -11.78 5.50 1.45
C PHE A 33 -10.51 5.61 0.60
N VAL A 34 -9.51 4.78 0.89
CA VAL A 34 -8.27 4.67 0.13
C VAL A 34 -8.26 3.34 -0.61
N GLU A 35 -8.27 3.39 -1.93
CA GLU A 35 -8.18 2.21 -2.79
C GLU A 35 -6.73 2.01 -3.24
N LEU A 36 -6.09 0.94 -2.79
CA LEU A 36 -4.73 0.62 -3.20
C LEU A 36 -4.73 0.07 -4.64
N LEU A 37 -4.03 0.76 -5.54
CA LEU A 37 -3.73 0.25 -6.86
C LEU A 37 -2.90 -1.04 -6.76
N PRO A 38 -2.95 -1.95 -7.75
CA PRO A 38 -2.33 -3.27 -7.65
C PRO A 38 -0.85 -3.19 -7.26
N VAL A 39 -0.55 -3.58 -6.02
CA VAL A 39 0.82 -3.71 -5.49
C VAL A 39 1.47 -5.05 -5.85
N ASN A 40 0.83 -5.80 -6.74
CA ASN A 40 1.24 -7.14 -7.13
C ASN A 40 2.66 -7.03 -7.71
N SER A 41 3.62 -7.67 -7.01
CA SER A 41 5.01 -7.76 -7.47
C SER A 41 5.05 -8.21 -8.92
N PHE A 42 5.38 -7.30 -9.83
CA PHE A 42 5.84 -7.71 -11.15
C PHE A 42 7.15 -8.46 -10.93
N ALA A 43 7.10 -9.78 -11.08
CA ALA A 43 8.28 -10.63 -11.00
C ALA A 43 9.21 -10.32 -12.19
N GLY A 44 10.34 -9.66 -11.90
CA GLY A 44 11.49 -9.61 -12.80
C GLY A 44 12.70 -9.02 -12.07
N THR A 45 13.78 -9.78 -11.88
CA THR A 45 14.65 -10.10 -13.02
C THR A 45 14.68 -11.55 -13.51
N ARG A 46 14.08 -12.55 -12.83
CA ARG A 46 13.70 -13.85 -13.46
C ARG A 46 13.00 -14.82 -12.48
N GLY A 47 11.93 -15.46 -12.94
CA GLY A 47 11.33 -16.65 -12.32
C GLY A 47 9.98 -17.02 -12.96
N TRP A 48 9.76 -18.30 -13.29
CA TRP A 48 8.60 -18.78 -14.06
C TRP A 48 7.27 -18.88 -13.26
N GLY A 49 7.15 -18.21 -12.12
CA GLY A 49 5.84 -17.89 -11.51
C GLY A 49 4.93 -19.04 -11.05
N TYR A 50 5.35 -20.31 -11.11
CA TYR A 50 4.49 -21.47 -10.78
C TYR A 50 4.82 -22.22 -9.49
N ASP A 51 5.85 -21.81 -8.73
CA ASP A 51 6.28 -22.49 -7.48
C ASP A 51 6.05 -21.68 -6.18
N GLY A 52 5.27 -20.59 -6.22
CA GLY A 52 5.07 -19.73 -5.06
C GLY A 52 3.65 -19.19 -4.95
N VAL A 53 2.77 -19.96 -4.31
CA VAL A 53 1.44 -19.47 -3.89
C VAL A 53 1.64 -18.48 -2.73
N LEU A 54 1.96 -17.22 -3.05
CA LEU A 54 1.90 -16.13 -2.08
C LEU A 54 1.30 -14.89 -2.74
N TRP A 55 -0.04 -14.83 -2.70
CA TRP A 55 -0.83 -13.61 -2.92
C TRP A 55 -0.48 -12.49 -1.90
N TYR A 56 0.43 -12.80 -0.95
CA TYR A 56 1.00 -11.92 0.07
C TYR A 56 2.43 -11.45 -0.26
N SER A 57 2.91 -11.64 -1.49
CA SER A 57 4.16 -11.01 -1.95
C SER A 57 3.92 -9.51 -2.16
N VAL A 58 3.65 -8.79 -1.09
CA VAL A 58 3.82 -7.35 -1.06
C VAL A 58 5.27 -7.07 -1.40
N HIS A 59 5.49 -6.30 -2.46
CA HIS A 59 6.81 -5.95 -2.97
C HIS A 59 7.74 -5.53 -1.81
N GLU A 60 8.80 -6.30 -1.54
CA GLU A 60 9.72 -6.08 -0.41
C GLU A 60 10.21 -4.63 -0.30
N PRO A 61 10.57 -3.95 -1.41
CA PRO A 61 10.93 -2.53 -1.38
C PRO A 61 9.88 -1.57 -0.81
N TYR A 62 8.59 -1.96 -0.79
CA TYR A 62 7.52 -1.12 -0.23
C TYR A 62 7.34 -1.30 1.28
N GLY A 63 8.00 -2.29 1.90
CA GLY A 63 7.87 -2.61 3.32
C GLY A 63 7.31 -4.01 3.61
N GLY A 64 7.07 -4.83 2.58
CA GLY A 64 6.63 -6.22 2.71
C GLY A 64 5.21 -6.36 3.32
N PRO A 65 4.78 -7.60 3.61
CA PRO A 65 3.43 -7.89 4.09
C PRO A 65 3.11 -7.19 5.41
N ASP A 66 4.07 -7.09 6.33
CA ASP A 66 3.89 -6.37 7.60
C ASP A 66 3.68 -4.86 7.39
N GLY A 67 4.32 -4.28 6.38
CA GLY A 67 4.12 -2.87 6.00
C GLY A 67 2.70 -2.61 5.51
N LEU A 68 2.13 -3.54 4.73
CA LEU A 68 0.74 -3.44 4.29
C LEU A 68 -0.24 -3.53 5.47
N VAL A 69 -0.02 -4.46 6.40
CA VAL A 69 -0.85 -4.58 7.62
C VAL A 69 -0.80 -3.27 8.41
N ARG A 70 0.39 -2.71 8.65
CA ARG A 70 0.53 -1.41 9.34
C ARG A 70 -0.21 -0.28 8.63
N PHE A 71 -0.18 -0.27 7.30
CA PHE A 71 -0.88 0.73 6.50
C PHE A 71 -2.40 0.62 6.66
N VAL A 72 -2.96 -0.57 6.53
CA VAL A 72 -4.39 -0.83 6.71
C VAL A 72 -4.84 -0.48 8.13
N ASP A 73 -4.08 -0.89 9.15
CA ASP A 73 -4.37 -0.55 10.54
C ASP A 73 -4.34 0.98 10.77
N ALA A 74 -3.38 1.67 10.13
CA ALA A 74 -3.26 3.13 10.20
C ALA A 74 -4.40 3.86 9.49
N CYS A 75 -4.94 3.31 8.40
CA CYS A 75 -6.15 3.80 7.74
C CYS A 75 -7.36 3.66 8.67
N HIS A 76 -7.58 2.47 9.22
CA HIS A 76 -8.70 2.20 10.12
C HIS A 76 -8.65 3.04 11.39
N ALA A 77 -7.48 3.25 11.98
CA ALA A 77 -7.29 4.11 13.16
C ALA A 77 -7.72 5.57 12.91
N ARG A 78 -7.73 6.00 11.65
CA ARG A 78 -8.09 7.36 11.21
C ARG A 78 -9.50 7.46 10.64
N GLY A 79 -10.27 6.37 10.69
CA GLY A 79 -11.62 6.31 10.12
C GLY A 79 -11.64 6.26 8.59
N LEU A 80 -10.50 6.00 7.94
CA LEU A 80 -10.44 5.72 6.51
C LEU A 80 -10.79 4.24 6.29
N GLY A 81 -11.73 3.96 5.39
CA GLY A 81 -11.91 2.62 4.86
C GLY A 81 -10.78 2.26 3.89
N SER A 82 -10.33 1.00 3.92
CA SER A 82 -9.29 0.46 3.03
C SER A 82 -9.58 -0.98 2.67
#